data_AF-A0A2N6U0A2-F1
#
_entry.id   AF-A0A2N6U0A2-F1
#
_cell.length_a   1.000
_cell.length_b   1.000
_cell.length_c   1.000
_cell.angle_alpha   90.00
_cell.angle_beta   90.00
_cell.angle_gamma   90.00
#
_symmetry.space_group_name_H-M   'P 1'
#
loop_
_entity.id
_entity.type
_entity.pdbx_description
1 polymer ?
#
loop_
_entity_poly.entity_id
_entity_poly.type
_entity_poly.pdbx_seq_one_letter_code
_entity_poly.pdbx_strand_id
1 'polypeptide(L)'
;MLSLRSFNRLMWGLYVLTAVVHIGALLQQVDSLARATQPLFAPLLLGALLTAVPMRSRTVSLLSLGLLCAWAGDTLGQVGPQHMQTIAALGFLGALTCYALALWPLWLRSRDPLRIMLAIPYGAVVIALFVACADGAGPLLPLVVLYAVALTAMAFLSVGGNAWTWMGGTLFLLSSSLLGMDWFLPGAAIAYSTELVMLTYTVGHGLLIAGMIRTLPGRSDGRHCSSGAALVIVEP
;
A
#
# COMPACT_ATOMS: atom_id res chain seq x y z
N MET A 1 10.54 -14.30 -25.22
CA MET A 1 9.92 -13.11 -24.62
C MET A 1 8.83 -13.57 -23.66
N LEU A 2 8.93 -13.24 -22.36
CA LEU A 2 7.87 -13.57 -21.39
C LEU A 2 6.58 -12.83 -21.77
N SER A 3 5.43 -13.49 -21.70
CA SER A 3 4.15 -12.79 -21.82
C SER A 3 3.96 -11.83 -20.65
N LEU A 4 3.23 -10.72 -20.86
CA LEU A 4 2.91 -9.74 -19.81
C LEU A 4 2.30 -10.40 -18.56
N ARG A 5 1.49 -11.44 -18.74
CA ARG A 5 0.90 -12.22 -17.64
C ARG A 5 1.94 -13.03 -16.87
N SER A 6 2.90 -13.64 -17.56
CA SER A 6 3.99 -14.36 -16.89
C SER A 6 4.93 -13.39 -16.17
N PHE A 7 5.19 -12.22 -16.75
CA PHE A 7 5.97 -11.18 -16.10
C PHE A 7 5.27 -10.60 -14.85
N ASN A 8 3.97 -10.34 -14.91
CA ASN A 8 3.20 -9.91 -13.73
C ASN A 8 3.24 -10.96 -12.60
N ARG A 9 3.06 -12.25 -12.95
CA ARG A 9 3.21 -13.35 -11.98
C ARG A 9 4.60 -13.41 -11.37
N LEU A 10 5.64 -13.17 -12.17
CA LEU A 10 7.01 -13.08 -11.69
C LEU A 10 7.18 -11.92 -10.70
N MET A 11 6.64 -10.73 -10.97
CA MET A 11 6.71 -9.58 -10.06
C MET A 11 6.06 -9.89 -8.70
N TRP A 12 4.87 -10.52 -8.70
CA TRP A 12 4.24 -10.97 -7.46
C TRP A 12 5.04 -12.07 -6.74
N GLY A 13 5.60 -13.02 -7.47
CA GLY A 13 6.45 -14.07 -6.91
C GLY A 13 7.70 -13.51 -6.26
N LEU A 14 8.38 -12.56 -6.92
CA LEU A 14 9.52 -11.85 -6.37
C LEU A 14 9.14 -11.02 -5.16
N TYR A 15 7.99 -10.33 -5.18
CA TYR A 15 7.51 -9.57 -4.03
C TYR A 15 7.32 -10.45 -2.79
N VAL A 16 6.63 -11.59 -2.94
CA VAL A 16 6.42 -12.56 -1.85
C VAL A 16 7.75 -13.13 -1.37
N LEU A 17 8.65 -13.48 -2.29
CA LEU A 17 9.99 -13.97 -1.94
C LEU A 17 10.78 -12.92 -1.14
N THR A 18 10.80 -11.67 -1.59
CA THR A 18 11.46 -10.57 -0.89
C THR A 18 10.86 -10.35 0.48
N ALA A 19 9.53 -10.43 0.64
CA ALA A 19 8.88 -10.29 1.94
C ALA A 19 9.29 -11.42 2.90
N VAL A 20 9.30 -12.68 2.45
CA VAL A 20 9.74 -13.82 3.26
C VAL A 20 11.22 -13.69 3.65
N VAL A 21 12.09 -13.34 2.71
CA VAL A 21 13.53 -13.13 2.97
C VAL A 21 13.75 -11.99 3.95
N HIS A 22 13.00 -10.88 3.81
CA HIS A 22 13.10 -9.73 4.70
C HIS A 22 12.68 -10.07 6.12
N ILE A 23 11.53 -10.72 6.33
CA ILE A 23 11.07 -11.14 7.66
C ILE A 23 12.04 -12.17 8.26
N GLY A 24 12.54 -13.10 7.46
CA GLY A 24 13.58 -14.04 7.89
C GLY A 24 14.87 -13.34 8.31
N ALA A 25 15.27 -12.29 7.59
CA ALA A 25 16.43 -11.47 7.95
C ALA A 25 16.24 -10.74 9.28
N LEU A 26 15.06 -10.19 9.55
CA LEU A 26 14.74 -9.56 10.83
C LEU A 26 14.79 -10.58 11.99
N LEU A 27 14.17 -11.75 11.82
CA LEU A 27 14.17 -12.82 12.84
C LEU A 27 15.57 -13.36 13.14
N GLN A 28 16.47 -13.35 12.15
CA GLN A 28 17.87 -13.75 12.32
C GLN A 28 18.81 -12.57 12.64
N GLN A 29 18.27 -11.36 12.81
CA GLN A 29 19.01 -10.14 13.11
C GLN A 29 20.13 -9.84 12.08
N VAL A 30 19.86 -10.12 10.81
CA VAL A 30 20.79 -9.87 9.68
C VAL A 30 20.48 -8.52 9.05
N ASP A 31 20.93 -7.44 9.70
CA ASP A 31 20.62 -6.06 9.31
C ASP A 31 20.96 -5.71 7.86
N SER A 32 22.07 -6.24 7.34
CA SER A 32 22.50 -5.99 5.96
C SER A 32 21.49 -6.50 4.94
N LEU A 33 20.92 -7.69 5.19
CA LEU A 33 19.92 -8.31 4.33
C LEU A 33 18.56 -7.62 4.48
N ALA A 34 18.18 -7.23 5.69
CA ALA A 34 16.96 -6.46 5.95
C ALA A 34 17.00 -5.10 5.21
N ARG A 35 18.12 -4.37 5.31
CA ARG A 35 18.34 -3.10 4.59
C ARG A 35 18.31 -3.26 3.07
N ALA A 36 18.89 -4.35 2.55
CA ALA A 36 18.92 -4.59 1.11
C ALA A 36 17.54 -4.95 0.53
N THR A 37 16.71 -5.64 1.29
CA THR A 37 15.42 -6.15 0.81
C THR A 37 14.27 -5.14 0.93
N GLN A 38 14.28 -4.30 1.95
CA GLN A 38 13.20 -3.34 2.20
C GLN A 38 12.92 -2.36 1.02
N PRO A 39 13.94 -1.78 0.35
CA PRO A 39 13.74 -0.93 -0.83
C PRO A 39 13.06 -1.61 -2.01
N LEU A 40 13.06 -2.95 -2.07
CA LEU A 40 12.59 -3.69 -3.24
C LEU A 40 11.07 -3.84 -3.27
N PHE A 41 10.37 -3.64 -2.15
CA PHE A 41 8.92 -3.82 -2.06
C PHE A 41 8.15 -2.94 -3.04
N ALA A 42 8.36 -1.64 -2.98
CA ALA A 42 7.63 -0.69 -3.81
C ALA A 42 7.92 -0.83 -5.32
N PRO A 43 9.17 -1.01 -5.79
CA PRO A 43 9.48 -1.26 -7.20
C PRO A 43 8.84 -2.55 -7.74
N LEU A 44 8.81 -3.62 -6.95
CA LEU A 44 8.18 -4.88 -7.35
C LEU A 44 6.66 -4.73 -7.49
N LEU A 45 6.02 -4.04 -6.54
CA LEU A 45 4.59 -3.70 -6.62
C LEU A 45 4.28 -2.75 -7.77
N LEU A 46 5.18 -1.80 -8.07
CA LEU A 46 5.06 -0.91 -9.21
C LEU A 46 5.12 -1.70 -10.52
N GLY A 47 6.05 -2.65 -10.64
CA GLY A 47 6.11 -3.57 -11.77
C GLY A 47 4.82 -4.38 -11.93
N ALA A 48 4.29 -4.93 -10.84
CA ALA A 48 3.02 -5.65 -10.85
C ALA A 48 1.84 -4.77 -11.29
N LEU A 49 1.74 -3.54 -10.77
CA LEU A 49 0.71 -2.57 -11.14
C LEU A 49 0.78 -2.19 -12.63
N LEU A 50 1.97 -1.77 -13.09
CA LEU A 50 2.17 -1.25 -14.43
C LEU A 50 2.00 -2.31 -15.51
N THR A 51 2.18 -3.60 -15.18
CA THR A 51 2.01 -4.71 -16.12
C THR A 51 0.56 -5.20 -16.16
N ALA A 52 -0.19 -5.05 -15.07
CA ALA A 52 -1.59 -5.48 -14.99
C ALA A 52 -2.59 -4.48 -15.62
N VAL A 53 -2.36 -3.18 -15.49
CA VAL A 53 -3.35 -2.12 -15.82
C VAL A 53 -2.75 -1.06 -16.75
N PRO A 54 -3.49 -0.54 -17.76
CA PRO A 54 -2.99 0.52 -18.62
C PRO A 54 -2.72 1.83 -17.86
N MET A 55 -1.60 2.50 -18.21
CA MET A 55 -1.11 3.72 -17.54
C MET A 55 -1.98 4.98 -17.76
N ARG A 56 -3.05 4.91 -18.55
CA ARG A 56 -3.82 6.09 -18.99
C ARG A 56 -4.80 6.62 -17.96
N SER A 57 -4.93 5.99 -16.79
CA SER A 57 -5.88 6.42 -15.76
C SER A 57 -5.22 7.20 -14.63
N ARG A 58 -5.91 8.25 -14.15
CA ARG A 58 -5.49 9.04 -12.98
C ARG A 58 -5.22 8.16 -11.75
N THR A 59 -6.02 7.11 -11.56
CA THR A 59 -5.84 6.16 -10.46
C THR A 59 -4.49 5.44 -10.53
N VAL A 60 -4.07 4.98 -11.71
CA VAL A 60 -2.75 4.32 -11.87
C VAL A 60 -1.61 5.30 -11.64
N SER A 61 -1.73 6.55 -12.09
CA SER A 61 -0.74 7.60 -11.80
C SER A 61 -0.60 7.87 -10.31
N LEU A 62 -1.71 7.98 -9.58
CA LEU A 62 -1.72 8.17 -8.13
C LEU A 62 -1.12 6.96 -7.39
N LEU A 63 -1.50 5.73 -7.76
CA LEU A 63 -0.92 4.53 -7.16
C LEU A 63 0.59 4.43 -7.42
N SER A 64 1.03 4.80 -8.63
CA SER A 64 2.45 4.80 -8.99
C SER A 64 3.21 5.85 -8.19
N LEU A 65 2.67 7.07 -8.07
CA LEU A 65 3.26 8.13 -7.24
C LEU A 65 3.31 7.71 -5.78
N GLY A 66 2.25 7.10 -5.26
CA GLY A 66 2.21 6.59 -3.89
C GLY A 66 3.26 5.49 -3.64
N LEU A 67 3.48 4.61 -4.61
CA LEU A 67 4.54 3.60 -4.55
C LEU A 67 5.94 4.24 -4.58
N LEU A 68 6.15 5.29 -5.37
CA LEU A 68 7.42 6.03 -5.36
C LEU A 68 7.65 6.75 -4.02
N CYS A 69 6.60 7.32 -3.43
CA CYS A 69 6.66 7.92 -2.10
C CYS A 69 6.95 6.87 -1.01
N ALA A 70 6.33 5.69 -1.08
CA ALA A 70 6.61 4.57 -0.19
C ALA A 70 8.06 4.09 -0.34
N TRP A 71 8.54 3.97 -1.58
CA TRP A 71 9.94 3.65 -1.87
C TRP A 71 10.90 4.68 -1.27
N ALA A 72 10.61 5.97 -1.41
CA ALA A 72 11.40 7.03 -0.80
C ALA A 72 11.40 6.92 0.74
N GLY A 73 10.25 6.59 1.33
CA GLY A 73 10.14 6.33 2.77
C GLY A 73 11.00 5.15 3.23
N ASP A 74 10.90 4.02 2.51
CA ASP A 74 11.67 2.81 2.78
C ASP A 74 13.16 2.99 2.56
N THR A 75 13.59 3.75 1.56
CA THR A 75 15.01 3.93 1.22
C THR A 75 15.68 5.00 2.05
N LEU A 76 15.13 6.22 2.03
CA LEU A 76 15.74 7.37 2.69
C LEU A 76 15.68 7.26 4.21
N GLY A 77 14.69 6.54 4.74
CA GLY A 77 14.59 6.22 6.17
C GLY A 77 15.76 5.40 6.70
N GLN A 78 16.50 4.69 5.84
CA GLN A 78 17.62 3.82 6.24
C GLN A 78 18.98 4.54 6.26
N VAL A 79 19.08 5.76 5.73
CA VAL A 79 20.37 6.37 5.35
C VAL A 79 21.00 7.26 6.44
N GLY A 80 20.45 7.35 7.66
CA GLY A 80 21.13 8.17 8.68
C GLY A 80 20.42 8.39 10.03
N PRO A 81 20.88 9.39 10.82
CA PRO A 81 20.46 9.63 12.21
C PRO A 81 18.98 10.06 12.32
N GLN A 82 18.46 10.18 13.55
CA GLN A 82 17.06 10.44 13.94
C GLN A 82 16.22 11.40 13.06
N HIS A 83 16.83 12.39 12.39
CA HIS A 83 16.15 13.29 11.43
C HIS A 83 15.66 12.59 10.15
N MET A 84 16.17 11.40 9.81
CA MET A 84 15.66 10.57 8.72
C MET A 84 14.28 9.95 9.02
N GLN A 85 13.87 9.81 10.29
CA GLN A 85 12.53 9.31 10.64
C GLN A 85 11.43 10.25 10.11
N THR A 86 11.67 11.56 10.16
CA THR A 86 10.79 12.59 9.58
C THR A 86 10.67 12.42 8.07
N ILE A 87 11.78 12.13 7.38
CA ILE A 87 11.79 11.91 5.92
C ILE A 87 10.99 10.65 5.57
N ALA A 88 11.20 9.57 6.32
CA ALA A 88 10.42 8.33 6.15
C ALA A 88 8.93 8.59 6.34
N ALA A 89 8.55 9.27 7.44
CA ALA A 89 7.17 9.63 7.74
C ALA A 89 6.54 10.51 6.64
N LEU A 90 7.28 11.47 6.07
CA LEU A 90 6.82 12.28 4.95
C LEU A 90 6.63 11.45 3.66
N GLY A 91 7.54 10.51 3.37
CA GLY A 91 7.39 9.58 2.25
C GLY A 91 6.13 8.73 2.39
N PHE A 92 5.91 8.13 3.56
CA PHE A 92 4.71 7.35 3.83
C PHE A 92 3.44 8.21 3.88
N LEU A 93 3.50 9.44 4.37
CA LEU A 93 2.38 10.39 4.32
C LEU A 93 1.97 10.68 2.86
N GLY A 94 2.95 10.92 1.99
CA GLY A 94 2.71 11.07 0.55
C GLY A 94 2.08 9.83 -0.06
N ALA A 95 2.54 8.64 0.32
CA ALA A 95 1.98 7.36 -0.12
C ALA A 95 0.51 7.20 0.32
N LEU A 96 0.22 7.40 1.59
CA LEU A 96 -1.13 7.33 2.16
C LEU A 96 -2.08 8.30 1.46
N THR A 97 -1.65 9.53 1.23
CA THR A 97 -2.43 10.55 0.53
C THR A 97 -2.75 10.12 -0.90
N CYS A 98 -1.75 9.62 -1.63
CA CYS A 98 -1.93 9.13 -2.99
C CYS A 98 -2.89 7.93 -3.06
N TYR A 99 -2.76 6.98 -2.13
CA TYR A 99 -3.65 5.82 -2.05
C TYR A 99 -5.07 6.20 -1.67
N ALA A 100 -5.25 7.12 -0.72
CA ALA A 100 -6.56 7.66 -0.36
C ALA A 100 -7.24 8.33 -1.57
N LEU A 101 -6.52 9.19 -2.30
CA LEU A 101 -7.03 9.83 -3.52
C LEU A 101 -7.33 8.82 -4.63
N ALA A 102 -6.58 7.73 -4.73
CA ALA A 102 -6.82 6.65 -5.70
C ALA A 102 -8.08 5.82 -5.35
N LEU A 103 -8.36 5.63 -4.06
CA LEU A 103 -9.53 4.91 -3.54
C LEU A 103 -10.81 5.75 -3.54
N TRP A 104 -10.68 7.08 -3.46
CA TRP A 104 -11.80 8.01 -3.39
C TRP A 104 -12.91 7.77 -4.44
N PRO A 105 -12.60 7.57 -5.74
CA PRO A 105 -13.64 7.33 -6.75
C PRO A 105 -14.37 6.00 -6.56
N LEU A 106 -13.71 4.98 -5.99
CA LEU A 106 -14.32 3.68 -5.70
C LEU A 106 -15.30 3.81 -4.53
N TRP A 107 -14.89 4.53 -3.48
CA TRP A 107 -15.75 4.82 -2.33
C TRP A 107 -17.04 5.53 -2.72
N LEU A 108 -16.96 6.51 -3.63
CA LEU A 108 -18.14 7.24 -4.10
C LEU A 108 -19.14 6.35 -4.87
N ARG A 109 -18.68 5.27 -5.49
CA ARG A 109 -19.53 4.31 -6.22
C ARG A 109 -20.13 3.24 -5.32
N SER A 110 -19.46 2.92 -4.23
CA SER A 110 -19.82 1.83 -3.32
C SER A 110 -20.21 2.38 -1.94
N ARG A 111 -21.50 2.65 -1.72
CA ARG A 111 -22.04 3.14 -0.43
C ARG A 111 -22.80 2.06 0.32
N ASP A 112 -22.17 0.90 0.49
CA ASP A 112 -22.76 -0.18 1.28
C ASP A 112 -22.74 0.18 2.78
N PRO A 113 -23.90 0.40 3.42
CA PRO A 113 -23.97 0.87 4.80
C PRO A 113 -23.34 -0.10 5.81
N LEU A 114 -23.39 -1.41 5.55
CA LEU A 114 -22.76 -2.43 6.40
C LEU A 114 -21.24 -2.28 6.41
N ARG A 115 -20.66 -2.02 5.25
CA ARG A 115 -19.22 -1.79 5.12
C ARG A 115 -18.80 -0.48 5.78
N ILE A 116 -19.61 0.57 5.65
CA ILE A 116 -19.37 1.86 6.31
C ILE A 116 -19.39 1.69 7.84
N MET A 117 -20.34 0.92 8.39
CA MET A 117 -20.37 0.62 9.83
C MET A 117 -19.12 -0.14 10.30
N LEU A 118 -18.61 -1.07 9.49
CA LEU A 118 -17.36 -1.79 9.78
C LEU A 118 -16.11 -0.89 9.75
N ALA A 119 -16.19 0.30 9.15
CA ALA A 119 -15.10 1.26 9.09
C ALA A 119 -15.04 2.21 10.31
N ILE A 120 -16.15 2.33 11.07
CA ILE A 120 -16.23 3.11 12.32
C ILE A 120 -15.12 2.76 13.32
N PRO A 121 -14.82 1.47 13.62
CA PRO A 121 -13.77 1.13 14.58
C PRO A 121 -12.38 1.64 14.17
N TYR A 122 -12.10 1.89 12.88
CA TYR A 122 -10.81 2.45 12.48
C TYR A 122 -10.59 3.86 12.99
N GLY A 123 -11.62 4.70 12.92
CA GLY A 123 -11.56 6.05 13.48
C GLY A 123 -11.32 6.01 14.98
N ALA A 124 -12.00 5.11 15.70
CA ALA A 124 -11.81 4.93 17.14
C ALA A 124 -10.38 4.49 17.49
N VAL A 125 -9.81 3.53 16.74
CA VAL A 125 -8.42 3.08 16.94
C VAL A 125 -7.44 4.22 16.72
N VAL A 126 -7.56 4.96 15.62
CA VAL A 126 -6.63 6.06 15.33
C VAL A 126 -6.75 7.18 16.36
N ILE A 127 -7.96 7.55 16.77
CA ILE A 127 -8.17 8.56 17.81
C ILE A 127 -7.57 8.10 19.14
N ALA A 128 -7.83 6.87 19.56
CA ALA A 128 -7.29 6.32 20.80
C ALA A 128 -5.75 6.31 20.79
N LEU A 129 -5.16 5.88 19.67
CA LEU A 129 -3.71 5.86 19.50
C LEU A 129 -3.13 7.28 19.47
N PHE A 130 -3.80 8.21 18.79
CA PHE A 130 -3.38 9.60 18.75
C PHE A 130 -3.37 10.22 20.15
N VAL A 131 -4.43 10.03 20.93
CA VAL A 131 -4.50 10.50 22.32
C VAL A 131 -3.39 9.88 23.16
N ALA A 132 -3.11 8.59 22.98
CA ALA A 132 -2.04 7.90 23.70
C ALA A 132 -0.62 8.36 23.30
N CYS A 133 -0.40 8.70 22.03
CA CYS A 133 0.89 9.13 21.48
C CYS A 133 1.13 10.64 21.57
N ALA A 134 0.12 11.46 21.88
CA ALA A 134 0.19 12.91 21.79
C ALA A 134 1.31 13.50 22.67
N ASP A 135 1.42 13.04 23.90
CA ASP A 135 2.44 13.53 24.84
C ASP A 135 3.87 13.14 24.42
N GLY A 136 4.03 12.00 23.75
CA GLY A 136 5.33 11.52 23.24
C GLY A 136 5.78 12.17 21.93
N ALA A 137 4.86 12.75 21.15
CA ALA A 137 5.17 13.32 19.84
C ALA A 137 5.94 14.65 19.90
N GLY A 138 5.76 15.44 20.96
CA GLY A 138 6.46 16.72 21.14
C GLY A 138 6.37 17.63 19.89
N PRO A 139 7.49 18.13 19.34
CA PRO A 139 7.49 18.97 18.13
C PRO A 139 6.99 18.28 16.85
N LEU A 140 6.98 16.95 16.81
CA LEU A 140 6.51 16.18 15.64
C LEU A 140 4.99 16.05 15.59
N LEU A 141 4.27 16.52 16.61
CA LEU A 141 2.82 16.38 16.73
C LEU A 141 2.05 16.83 15.47
N PRO A 142 2.36 17.96 14.81
CA PRO A 142 1.69 18.34 13.56
C PRO A 142 1.84 17.30 12.44
N LEU A 143 3.03 16.70 12.30
CA LEU A 143 3.28 15.65 11.32
C LEU A 143 2.53 14.37 11.67
N VAL A 144 2.50 13.99 12.96
CA VAL A 144 1.74 12.84 13.45
C VAL A 144 0.24 13.00 13.21
N VAL A 145 -0.32 14.19 13.47
CA VAL A 145 -1.73 14.50 13.16
C VAL A 145 -2.00 14.31 11.67
N LEU A 146 -1.17 14.91 10.81
CA LEU A 146 -1.37 14.84 9.36
C LEU A 146 -1.26 13.39 8.86
N TYR A 147 -0.32 12.63 9.40
CA TYR A 147 -0.18 11.20 9.12
C TYR A 147 -1.40 10.40 9.57
N ALA A 148 -1.87 10.61 10.81
CA ALA A 148 -3.04 9.92 11.36
C ALA A 148 -4.32 10.21 10.54
N VAL A 149 -4.50 11.45 10.09
CA VAL A 149 -5.61 11.83 9.21
C VAL A 149 -5.50 11.12 7.85
N ALA A 150 -4.34 11.15 7.22
CA ALA A 150 -4.13 10.48 5.93
C ALA A 150 -4.30 8.95 6.03
N LEU A 151 -3.81 8.35 7.13
CA LEU A 151 -3.95 6.93 7.42
C LEU A 151 -5.41 6.54 7.62
N THR A 152 -6.15 7.30 8.43
CA THR A 152 -7.58 7.07 8.67
C THR A 152 -8.37 7.20 7.37
N ALA A 153 -8.10 8.24 6.58
CA ALA A 153 -8.76 8.45 5.30
C ALA A 153 -8.49 7.26 4.35
N MET A 154 -7.23 6.84 4.22
CA MET A 154 -6.87 5.70 3.38
C MET A 154 -7.55 4.41 3.86
N ALA A 155 -7.47 4.10 5.16
CA ALA A 155 -8.08 2.90 5.74
C ALA A 155 -9.61 2.90 5.57
N PHE A 156 -10.27 4.03 5.81
CA PHE A 156 -11.72 4.18 5.63
C PHE A 156 -12.13 4.02 4.16
N LEU A 157 -11.43 4.68 3.23
CA LEU A 157 -11.73 4.58 1.81
C LEU A 157 -11.46 3.18 1.24
N SER A 158 -10.51 2.44 1.83
CA SER A 158 -10.16 1.07 1.41
C SER A 158 -11.33 0.08 1.51
N VAL A 159 -12.27 0.34 2.40
CA VAL A 159 -13.47 -0.46 2.66
C VAL A 159 -14.44 -0.47 1.46
N GLY A 160 -14.46 0.61 0.67
CA GLY A 160 -15.38 0.78 -0.47
C GLY A 160 -14.90 0.13 -1.76
N GLY A 161 -13.69 -0.45 -1.78
CA GLY A 161 -13.18 -1.18 -2.93
C GLY A 161 -13.68 -2.61 -2.98
N ASN A 162 -12.88 -3.55 -2.49
CA ASN A 162 -13.20 -4.97 -2.39
C ASN A 162 -12.59 -5.57 -1.11
N ALA A 163 -12.76 -6.87 -0.88
CA ALA A 163 -12.21 -7.52 0.32
C ALA A 163 -10.68 -7.36 0.45
N TRP A 164 -9.95 -7.30 -0.67
CA TRP A 164 -8.49 -7.19 -0.68
C TRP A 164 -8.03 -5.78 -0.33
N THR A 165 -8.69 -4.74 -0.87
CA THR A 165 -8.39 -3.36 -0.48
C THR A 165 -8.69 -3.13 0.99
N TRP A 166 -9.81 -3.66 1.49
CA TRP A 166 -10.22 -3.56 2.89
C TRP A 166 -9.21 -4.22 3.84
N MET A 167 -8.84 -5.48 3.58
CA MET A 167 -7.82 -6.18 4.36
C MET A 167 -6.47 -5.45 4.29
N GLY A 168 -6.10 -4.96 3.10
CA GLY A 168 -4.87 -4.20 2.89
C GLY A 168 -4.82 -2.92 3.73
N GLY A 169 -5.87 -2.10 3.68
CA GLY A 169 -5.97 -0.87 4.47
C GLY A 169 -6.00 -1.13 5.98
N THR A 170 -6.64 -2.21 6.43
CA THR A 170 -6.67 -2.62 7.84
C THR A 170 -5.28 -3.00 8.35
N LEU A 171 -4.56 -3.82 7.58
CA LEU A 171 -3.20 -4.24 7.93
C LEU A 171 -2.22 -3.07 7.90
N PHE A 172 -2.39 -2.13 6.97
CA PHE A 172 -1.58 -0.91 6.92
C PHE A 172 -1.84 -0.02 8.15
N LEU A 173 -3.10 0.13 8.56
CA LEU A 173 -3.47 0.80 9.80
C LEU A 173 -2.84 0.12 11.02
N LEU A 174 -2.92 -1.20 11.10
CA LEU A 174 -2.29 -1.99 12.17
C LEU A 174 -0.77 -1.77 12.21
N SER A 175 -0.09 -1.87 11.06
CA SER A 175 1.35 -1.64 10.93
C SER A 175 1.76 -0.26 11.42
N SER A 176 1.09 0.80 10.93
CA SER A 176 1.35 2.17 11.37
C SER A 176 1.04 2.41 12.84
N SER A 177 0.06 1.67 13.39
CA SER A 177 -0.30 1.79 14.81
C SER A 177 0.78 1.19 15.71
N LEU A 178 1.29 0.01 15.36
CA LEU A 178 2.43 -0.61 16.04
C LEU A 178 3.67 0.28 15.97
N LEU A 179 3.96 0.85 14.79
CA LEU A 179 5.08 1.79 14.62
C LEU A 179 4.93 3.04 15.47
N GLY A 180 3.71 3.60 15.55
CA GLY A 180 3.40 4.75 16.39
C GLY A 180 3.57 4.47 17.88
N MET A 181 3.18 3.27 18.34
CA MET A 181 3.40 2.84 19.71
C MET A 181 4.89 2.76 20.05
N ASP A 182 5.69 2.15 19.17
CA ASP A 182 7.14 2.02 19.37
C ASP A 182 7.85 3.38 19.43
N TRP A 183 7.39 4.36 18.65
CA TRP A 183 8.03 5.68 18.58
C TRP A 183 7.60 6.64 19.69
N PHE A 184 6.34 6.58 20.13
CA PHE A 184 5.76 7.63 20.97
C PHE A 184 5.27 7.15 22.35
N LEU A 185 5.23 5.84 22.63
CA LEU A 185 4.86 5.30 23.94
C LEU A 185 6.04 4.54 24.58
N PRO A 186 6.85 5.22 25.42
CA PRO A 186 7.91 4.56 26.18
C PRO A 186 7.34 3.44 27.07
N GLY A 187 7.81 2.21 26.90
CA GLY A 187 7.38 1.05 27.70
C GLY A 187 6.19 0.26 27.14
N ALA A 188 5.62 0.67 26.01
CA ALA A 188 4.58 -0.10 25.30
C ALA A 188 5.15 -1.03 24.20
N ALA A 189 6.47 -1.17 24.13
CA ALA A 189 7.15 -1.99 23.13
C ALA A 189 6.73 -3.47 23.29
N ILE A 190 6.14 -4.00 22.23
CA ILE A 190 5.73 -5.40 22.17
C ILE A 190 6.95 -6.24 21.75
N ALA A 191 7.08 -7.46 22.25
CA ALA A 191 8.08 -8.38 21.74
C ALA A 191 7.88 -8.60 20.23
N TYR A 192 8.95 -8.52 19.44
CA TYR A 192 8.94 -8.61 17.98
C TYR A 192 8.13 -7.51 17.27
N SER A 193 8.09 -6.30 17.83
CA SER A 193 7.33 -5.19 17.25
C SER A 193 7.77 -4.85 15.83
N THR A 194 9.08 -4.84 15.56
CA THR A 194 9.65 -4.52 14.24
C THR A 194 9.21 -5.54 13.18
N GLU A 195 9.24 -6.82 13.53
CA GLU A 195 8.83 -7.93 12.67
C GLU A 195 7.33 -7.89 12.39
N LEU A 196 6.52 -7.60 13.41
CA LEU A 196 5.07 -7.46 13.26
C LEU A 196 4.70 -6.24 12.41
N VAL A 197 5.39 -5.11 12.60
CA VAL A 197 5.24 -3.91 11.76
C VAL A 197 5.52 -4.27 10.31
N MET A 198 6.66 -4.90 10.01
CA MET A 198 7.05 -5.21 8.64
C MET A 198 6.20 -6.31 8.01
N LEU A 199 5.73 -7.29 8.78
CA LEU A 199 4.81 -8.32 8.31
C LEU A 199 3.46 -7.72 7.93
N THR A 200 2.89 -6.89 8.80
CA THR A 200 1.61 -6.22 8.53
C THR A 200 1.74 -5.19 7.42
N TYR A 201 2.87 -4.48 7.33
CA TYR A 201 3.19 -3.55 6.25
C TYR A 201 3.22 -4.26 4.89
N THR A 202 4.05 -5.29 4.75
CA THR A 202 4.23 -5.99 3.47
C THR A 202 2.95 -6.70 3.02
N VAL A 203 2.29 -7.43 3.92
CA VAL A 203 1.01 -8.08 3.57
C VAL A 203 -0.05 -7.03 3.24
N GLY A 204 -0.17 -5.97 4.05
CA GLY A 204 -1.15 -4.91 3.83
C GLY A 204 -0.94 -4.17 2.52
N HIS A 205 0.30 -3.80 2.22
CA HIS A 205 0.68 -3.08 1.00
C HIS A 205 0.43 -3.92 -0.26
N GLY A 206 0.83 -5.19 -0.23
CA GLY A 206 0.54 -6.13 -1.32
C GLY A 206 -0.96 -6.34 -1.55
N LEU A 207 -1.74 -6.55 -0.48
CA LEU A 207 -3.20 -6.73 -0.59
C LEU A 207 -3.90 -5.47 -1.13
N LEU A 208 -3.46 -4.29 -0.70
CA LEU A 208 -4.02 -3.01 -1.16
C LEU A 208 -3.82 -2.85 -2.69
N ILE A 209 -2.58 -3.04 -3.17
CA ILE A 209 -2.26 -2.94 -4.60
C ILE A 209 -2.97 -4.04 -5.41
N ALA A 210 -2.99 -5.28 -4.93
CA ALA A 210 -3.72 -6.37 -5.57
C ALA A 210 -5.22 -6.08 -5.68
N GLY A 211 -5.82 -5.54 -4.61
CA GLY A 211 -7.20 -5.13 -4.57
C GLY A 211 -7.50 -4.05 -5.60
N MET A 212 -6.64 -3.02 -5.69
CA MET A 212 -6.79 -1.96 -6.69
C MET A 212 -6.68 -2.48 -8.12
N ILE A 213 -5.70 -3.35 -8.42
CA ILE A 213 -5.56 -3.96 -9.75
C ILE A 213 -6.83 -4.71 -10.17
N ARG A 214 -7.49 -5.42 -9.24
CA ARG A 214 -8.74 -6.15 -9.52
C ARG A 214 -9.95 -5.26 -9.78
N THR A 215 -9.94 -4.03 -9.28
CA THR A 215 -11.02 -3.05 -9.54
C THR A 215 -10.84 -2.28 -10.84
N LEU A 216 -9.61 -2.21 -11.34
CA LEU A 216 -9.29 -1.45 -12.54
C LEU A 216 -9.54 -2.31 -13.79
N PRO A 217 -9.96 -1.71 -14.91
CA PRO A 217 -10.07 -2.42 -16.17
C PRO A 217 -8.71 -3.02 -16.54
N GLY A 218 -8.64 -4.35 -16.65
CA GLY A 218 -7.42 -5.03 -17.07
C GLY A 218 -7.01 -4.62 -18.48
N ARG A 219 -5.72 -4.73 -18.81
CA ARG A 219 -5.29 -4.63 -20.22
C ARG A 219 -5.99 -5.73 -21.02
N SER A 220 -6.86 -5.37 -21.97
CA SER A 220 -7.29 -6.30 -23.00
C SER A 220 -6.07 -6.62 -23.87
N ASP A 221 -5.61 -7.86 -23.84
CA ASP A 221 -4.72 -8.36 -24.87
C ASP A 221 -5.47 -8.22 -26.19
N GLY A 222 -4.99 -7.38 -27.09
CA GLY A 222 -5.58 -7.10 -28.41
C GLY A 222 -5.52 -8.33 -29.33
N ARG A 223 -6.24 -9.40 -28.99
CA ARG A 223 -6.46 -10.58 -29.85
C ARG A 223 -7.95 -10.79 -30.07
N HIS A 224 -8.62 -9.82 -30.69
CA HIS A 224 -9.91 -10.02 -31.38
C HIS A 224 -10.01 -9.05 -32.57
N CYS A 225 -9.02 -9.10 -33.48
CA CYS A 225 -9.21 -8.61 -34.84
C CYS A 225 -9.02 -9.79 -35.82
N SER A 226 -10.01 -9.91 -36.71
CA SER A 226 -10.16 -10.85 -37.84
C SER A 226 -10.72 -12.25 -37.55
N SER A 227 -12.05 -12.38 -37.64
CA SER A 227 -12.66 -13.29 -38.61
C SER A 227 -14.15 -12.97 -38.74
N GLY A 228 -14.60 -12.64 -39.96
CA GLY A 228 -16.03 -12.62 -40.28
C GLY A 228 -16.66 -11.29 -40.72
N ALA A 229 -15.93 -10.38 -41.38
CA ALA A 229 -16.59 -9.45 -42.29
C ALA A 229 -16.84 -10.19 -43.62
N ALA A 230 -17.90 -11.01 -43.66
CA ALA A 230 -18.38 -11.58 -44.91
C ALA A 230 -19.02 -10.44 -45.73
N LEU A 231 -18.29 -9.99 -46.73
CA LEU A 231 -18.72 -9.07 -47.76
C LEU A 231 -19.89 -9.72 -48.52
N VAL A 232 -21.14 -9.34 -48.22
CA VAL A 232 -22.29 -9.71 -49.04
C VAL A 232 -22.25 -8.83 -50.28
N ILE A 233 -21.71 -9.39 -51.36
CA ILE A 233 -21.85 -8.83 -52.71
C ILE A 233 -23.30 -9.07 -53.12
N VAL A 234 -24.10 -8.01 -53.16
CA VAL A 234 -25.37 -8.00 -53.87
C VAL A 234 -25.03 -7.67 -55.32
N GLU A 235 -25.07 -8.68 -56.19
CA GLU A 235 -25.09 -8.48 -57.64
C GLU A 235 -26.52 -8.10 -58.11
N PRO A 236 -26.64 -7.39 -59.24
CA PRO A 236 -27.79 -6.55 -59.60
C PRO A 236 -29.05 -7.29 -60.04
#